data_AF-A0A966Q6K6-F1
#
_entry.id   AF-A0A966Q6K6-F1
#
_cell.length_a   1.000
_cell.length_b   1.000
_cell.length_c   1.000
_cell.angle_alpha   90.00
_cell.angle_beta   90.00
_cell.angle_gamma   90.00
#
_symmetry.space_group_name_H-M   'P 1'
#
loop_
_entity.id
_entity.type
_entity.pdbx_description
1 polymer ?
#
loop_
_entity_poly.entity_id
_entity_poly.type
_entity_poly.pdbx_seq_one_letter_code
_entity_poly.pdbx_strand_id
1 'polypeptide(L)'
;MCYYTITTDKDDKDGQVQAIMIIDAEDEEMAKREYIKTFKLYEYNVEEGIRIPDGFAGLLTEPIKRVLYKHASGRSNLPLVSYSNRIHVKYDNE
;
A
#
# COMPACT_ATOMS: atom_id res chain seq x y z
N MET A 1 -2.98 17.16 6.16
CA MET A 1 -2.78 16.08 5.18
C MET A 1 -1.96 15.02 5.87
N CYS A 2 -2.59 13.89 6.15
CA CYS A 2 -1.93 12.71 6.69
C CYS A 2 -1.96 11.64 5.61
N TYR A 3 -0.79 11.19 5.21
CA TYR A 3 -0.70 10.01 4.34
C TYR A 3 -0.74 8.78 5.23
N TYR A 4 -1.38 7.73 4.77
CA TYR A 4 -1.39 6.43 5.44
C TYR A 4 -0.80 5.39 4.50
N THR A 5 0.07 4.55 5.05
CA THR A 5 0.52 3.34 4.36
C THR A 5 -0.22 2.16 4.97
N ILE A 6 -0.92 1.40 4.12
CA ILE A 6 -1.63 0.20 4.53
C ILE A 6 -1.04 -1.00 3.80
N THR A 7 -0.65 -2.02 4.55
CA THR A 7 -0.02 -3.22 4.01
C THR A 7 -0.73 -4.48 4.49
N THR A 8 -0.83 -5.46 3.60
CA THR A 8 -1.15 -6.85 3.95
C THR A 8 -0.05 -7.73 3.40
N ASP A 9 0.47 -8.60 4.26
CA ASP A 9 1.27 -9.76 3.88
C ASP A 9 0.66 -10.94 4.61
N LYS A 10 0.01 -11.84 3.85
CA LYS A 10 -0.62 -13.03 4.41
C LYS A 10 -0.40 -14.22 3.51
N ASP A 11 -0.17 -15.38 4.14
CA ASP A 11 -0.23 -16.67 3.47
C ASP A 11 -1.68 -17.17 3.47
N ASP A 12 -2.20 -17.48 2.29
CA ASP A 12 -3.50 -18.11 2.12
C ASP A 12 -3.34 -19.49 1.44
N LYS A 13 -4.39 -20.29 1.42
CA LYS A 13 -4.39 -21.63 0.78
C LYS A 13 -4.05 -21.58 -0.71
N ASP A 14 -4.28 -20.44 -1.34
CA ASP A 14 -4.05 -20.20 -2.77
C ASP A 14 -2.72 -19.49 -3.06
N GLY A 15 -1.86 -19.31 -2.06
CA GLY A 15 -0.55 -18.67 -2.17
C GLY A 15 -0.39 -17.44 -1.28
N GLN A 16 0.75 -16.76 -1.45
CA GLN A 16 1.06 -15.56 -0.69
C GLN A 16 0.38 -14.34 -1.30
N VAL A 17 -0.31 -13.56 -0.46
CA VAL A 17 -0.97 -12.30 -0.82
C VAL A 17 -0.18 -11.15 -0.20
N GLN A 18 0.47 -10.37 -1.05
CA GLN A 18 1.08 -9.10 -0.65
C GLN A 18 0.37 -7.93 -1.32
N ALA A 19 -0.01 -6.94 -0.51
CA ALA A 19 -0.70 -5.74 -0.95
C ALA A 19 -0.19 -4.52 -0.19
N ILE A 20 0.01 -3.42 -0.91
CA ILE A 20 0.35 -2.11 -0.33
C ILE A 20 -0.50 -1.02 -0.94
N MET A 21 -0.94 -0.08 -0.11
CA MET A 21 -1.68 1.11 -0.48
C MET A 21 -1.10 2.32 0.23
N ILE A 22 -0.85 3.39 -0.52
CA ILE A 22 -0.55 4.70 0.03
C ILE A 22 -1.75 5.57 -0.29
N ILE A 23 -2.35 6.20 0.72
CA ILE A 23 -3.56 7.00 0.56
C ILE A 23 -3.47 8.28 1.39
N ASP A 24 -3.99 9.38 0.84
CA ASP A 24 -4.24 10.61 1.59
C ASP A 24 -5.62 10.48 2.23
N ALA A 25 -5.70 10.53 3.56
CA ALA A 25 -6.94 10.38 4.29
C ALA A 25 -6.99 11.37 5.46
N GLU A 26 -8.22 11.76 5.84
CA GLU A 26 -8.44 12.66 6.98
C GLU A 26 -8.13 11.99 8.31
N ASP A 27 -8.37 10.67 8.39
CA ASP A 27 -8.12 9.83 9.55
C ASP A 27 -7.81 8.37 9.16
N GLU A 28 -7.38 7.60 10.16
CA GLU A 28 -7.05 6.19 10.00
C GLU A 28 -8.26 5.34 9.57
N GLU A 29 -9.48 5.68 10.01
CA GLU A 29 -10.68 4.93 9.63
C GLU A 29 -11.03 5.08 8.16
N MET A 30 -10.89 6.28 7.60
CA MET A 30 -11.08 6.54 6.18
C MET A 30 -10.07 5.76 5.35
N ALA A 31 -8.81 5.75 5.77
CA ALA A 31 -7.76 4.97 5.11
C ALA A 31 -8.12 3.47 5.10
N LYS A 32 -8.54 2.91 6.24
CA LYS A 32 -9.01 1.52 6.37
C LYS A 32 -10.19 1.21 5.46
N ARG A 33 -11.22 2.07 5.43
CA ARG A 33 -12.41 1.88 4.59
C ARG A 33 -12.04 1.79 3.11
N GLU A 34 -11.20 2.70 2.61
CA GLU A 34 -10.76 2.69 1.22
C GLU A 34 -9.87 1.48 0.90
N TYR A 35 -9.02 1.05 1.84
CA TYR A 35 -8.23 -0.18 1.69
C TYR A 35 -9.13 -1.42 1.54
N ILE A 36 -10.05 -1.63 2.48
CA ILE A 36 -10.97 -2.78 2.46
C ILE A 36 -11.81 -2.75 1.18
N LYS A 37 -12.30 -1.57 0.78
CA LYS A 37 -13.09 -1.40 -0.45
C LYS A 37 -12.30 -1.82 -1.70
N THR A 38 -11.00 -1.51 -1.74
CA THR A 38 -10.10 -1.76 -2.87
C THR A 38 -9.63 -3.21 -2.93
N PHE A 39 -9.11 -3.75 -1.82
CA PHE A 39 -8.48 -5.07 -1.81
C PHE A 39 -9.42 -6.21 -1.35
N LYS A 40 -10.52 -5.88 -0.67
CA LYS A 40 -11.41 -6.85 0.01
C LYS A 40 -10.67 -7.72 1.03
N LEU A 41 -9.70 -7.13 1.74
CA LEU A 41 -8.88 -7.78 2.78
C LEU A 41 -9.15 -7.14 4.15
N TYR A 42 -9.16 -7.95 5.20
CA TYR A 42 -9.48 -7.54 6.58
C TYR A 42 -8.30 -7.66 7.55
N GLU A 43 -7.25 -8.37 7.16
CA GLU A 43 -5.99 -8.47 7.90
C GLU A 43 -4.99 -7.52 7.24
N TYR A 44 -4.68 -6.41 7.91
CA TYR A 44 -3.79 -5.37 7.41
C TYR A 44 -3.14 -4.61 8.57
N ASN A 45 -2.00 -3.98 8.29
CA ASN A 45 -1.35 -3.02 9.16
C ASN A 45 -1.54 -1.62 8.59
N VAL A 46 -1.78 -0.64 9.45
CA VAL A 46 -1.90 0.78 9.08
C VAL A 46 -0.80 1.56 9.80
N GLU A 47 -0.05 2.35 9.04
CA GLU A 47 0.93 3.28 9.57
C GLU A 47 0.61 4.70 9.11
N GLU A 48 0.66 5.66 10.04
CA GLU A 48 0.59 7.08 9.71
C GLU A 48 1.92 7.55 9.10
N GLY A 49 1.84 8.35 8.05
CA GLY A 49 2.94 8.74 7.20
C GLY A 49 3.19 7.77 6.03
N ILE A 50 4.31 8.01 5.35
CA ILE A 50 4.76 7.17 4.25
C ILE A 50 5.93 6.31 4.74
N ARG A 51 5.67 5.04 5.02
CA ARG A 51 6.67 4.06 5.45
C ARG A 51 6.44 2.77 4.68
N ILE A 52 7.40 2.43 3.81
CA ILE A 52 7.34 1.22 2.97
C ILE A 52 8.16 0.13 3.66
N PRO A 53 7.56 -0.98 4.11
CA PRO A 53 8.31 -2.07 4.71
C PRO A 53 9.26 -2.74 3.70
N ASP A 54 10.33 -3.36 4.21
CA ASP A 54 11.24 -4.17 3.40
C ASP A 54 10.47 -5.29 2.69
N GLY A 55 10.87 -5.61 1.45
CA GLY A 55 10.18 -6.60 0.60
C GLY A 55 9.07 -6.02 -0.28
N PHE A 56 8.47 -4.87 0.07
CA PHE A 56 7.44 -4.23 -0.76
C PHE A 56 7.99 -3.42 -1.94
N ALA A 57 9.31 -3.29 -2.07
CA ALA A 57 9.95 -2.54 -3.15
C ALA A 57 9.58 -3.05 -4.56
N GLY A 58 9.38 -4.37 -4.70
CA GLY A 58 8.93 -5.00 -5.96
C GLY A 58 7.50 -4.65 -6.35
N LEU A 59 6.68 -4.20 -5.39
CA LEU A 59 5.30 -3.76 -5.60
C LEU A 59 5.21 -2.27 -5.95
N LEU A 60 6.31 -1.52 -5.99
CA LEU A 60 6.26 -0.09 -6.29
C LEU A 60 6.26 0.14 -7.81
N THR A 61 5.16 0.66 -8.36
CA THR A 61 5.15 1.17 -9.74
C THR A 61 5.98 2.46 -9.83
N GLU A 62 6.49 2.77 -11.03
CA GLU A 62 7.22 4.04 -11.21
C GLU A 62 6.43 5.29 -10.80
N PRO A 63 5.12 5.37 -11.05
CA PRO A 63 4.31 6.45 -10.52
C PRO A 63 4.34 6.55 -8.98
N ILE A 64 4.27 5.43 -8.25
CA ILE A 64 4.38 5.42 -6.77
C ILE A 64 5.76 5.91 -6.35
N LYS A 65 6.83 5.38 -6.95
CA LYS A 65 8.21 5.80 -6.64
C LYS A 65 8.37 7.31 -6.80
N ARG A 66 7.80 7.90 -7.86
CA ARG A 66 7.80 9.36 -8.07
C ARG A 66 7.08 10.14 -6.97
N VAL A 67 5.98 9.61 -6.42
CA VAL A 67 5.29 10.22 -5.27
C VAL A 67 6.18 10.15 -4.02
N LEU A 68 6.78 8.99 -3.74
CA LEU A 68 7.71 8.80 -2.62
C LEU A 68 8.90 9.78 -2.68
N TYR A 69 9.58 9.85 -3.83
CA TYR A 69 10.71 10.77 -4.02
C TYR A 69 10.31 12.23 -3.86
N LYS A 70 9.13 12.61 -4.33
CA LYS A 70 8.63 13.99 -4.20
C LYS A 70 8.27 14.33 -2.75
N HIS A 71 7.63 13.42 -2.03
CA HIS A 71 7.37 13.57 -0.59
C HIS A 71 8.67 13.74 0.19
N ALA A 72 9.65 12.85 -0.05
CA ALA A 72 10.99 12.96 0.54
C ALA A 72 11.70 14.29 0.20
N SER A 73 11.43 14.86 -0.99
CA SER A 73 11.97 16.16 -1.40
C SER A 73 11.21 17.38 -0.87
N GLY A 74 10.12 17.18 -0.12
CA GLY A 74 9.31 18.27 0.48
C GLY A 74 8.44 19.05 -0.52
N ARG A 75 8.19 18.53 -1.73
CA ARG A 75 7.37 19.21 -2.76
C ARG A 75 5.92 18.72 -2.73
N SER A 76 4.98 19.55 -2.27
CA SER A 76 3.60 19.15 -1.91
C SER A 76 2.52 19.32 -3.00
N ASN A 77 2.90 19.67 -4.23
CA ASN A 77 1.97 20.01 -5.31
C ASN A 77 1.52 18.80 -6.15
N LEU A 78 1.34 17.63 -5.54
CA LEU A 78 0.91 16.42 -6.23
C LEU A 78 -0.59 16.13 -6.01
N PRO A 79 -1.32 15.69 -7.05
CA PRO A 79 -2.67 15.17 -6.89
C PRO A 79 -2.65 13.86 -6.08
N LEU A 80 -3.73 13.65 -5.31
CA LEU A 80 -4.06 12.38 -4.64
C LEU A 80 -3.81 11.22 -5.59
N VAL A 81 -3.04 10.21 -5.16
CA VAL A 81 -3.01 8.96 -5.90
C VAL A 81 -3.13 7.77 -4.97
N SER A 82 -4.29 7.12 -5.02
CA SER A 82 -4.48 5.78 -4.50
C SER A 82 -3.88 4.80 -5.51
N TYR A 83 -2.79 4.16 -5.12
CA TYR A 83 -2.23 3.06 -5.89
C TYR A 83 -2.47 1.76 -5.15
N SER A 84 -2.94 0.76 -5.90
CA SER A 84 -3.20 -0.58 -5.40
C SER A 84 -2.43 -1.57 -6.25
N ASN A 85 -1.46 -2.26 -5.64
CA ASN A 85 -0.85 -3.44 -6.23
C ASN A 85 -1.15 -4.66 -5.37
N ARG A 86 -1.67 -5.70 -6.01
CA ARG A 86 -1.93 -7.01 -5.43
C ARG A 86 -1.19 -8.03 -6.28
N ILE A 87 -0.26 -8.76 -5.67
CA ILE A 87 0.34 -9.92 -6.31
C ILE A 87 -0.17 -11.16 -5.58
N HIS A 88 -0.65 -12.13 -6.35
CA HIS A 88 -0.86 -13.49 -5.89
C HIS A 88 0.30 -14.32 -6.40
N VAL A 89 1.15 -14.79 -5.49
CA VAL A 89 2.22 -15.72 -5.84
C VAL A 89 1.73 -17.11 -5.48
N LYS A 90 1.38 -17.91 -6.49
CA LYS A 90 1.24 -19.36 -6.32
C LYS A 90 2.65 -19.94 -6.35
N TYR A 91 3.11 -20.45 -5.21
CA TYR A 91 4.29 -21.30 -5.20
C TYR A 91 3.85 -22.71 -5.61
N ASP A 92 4.32 -23.17 -6.76
CA ASP A 92 4.27 -24.59 -7.07
C ASP A 92 5.25 -25.29 -6.12
N ASN A 93 4.72 -26.07 -5.18
CA ASN A 93 5.54 -26.97 -4.37
C ASN A 93 5.98 -28.11 -5.30
N GLU A 94 7.24 -28.08 -5.77
CA GLU A 94 7.94 -29.27 -6.29
C GLU A 94 8.19 -30.29 -5.18
#